data_AF-A0A815X457-F1
#
_entry.id   AF-A0A815X457-F1
#
_cell.length_a   1.000
_cell.length_b   1.000
_cell.length_c   1.000
_cell.angle_alpha   90.00
_cell.angle_beta   90.00
_cell.angle_gamma   90.00
#
_symmetry.space_group_name_H-M   'P 1'
#
loop_
_entity.id
_entity.type
_entity.pdbx_description
1 polymer ?
#
loop_
_entity_poly.entity_id
_entity_poly.type
_entity_poly.pdbx_seq_one_letter_code
_entity_poly.pdbx_strand_id
1 'polypeptide(L)' 'MENAIEALKEFGTCLESIWAYDISKVNIRPNDQAYRDAKNHTISEALEVDINLFEMKSCLAQGYPFA' A
#
# COMPACT_ATOMS: atom_id res chain seq x y z
N MET A 1 9.26 9.23 -4.98
CA MET A 1 8.13 9.30 -4.03
C MET A 1 7.71 7.85 -3.80
N GLU A 2 8.58 7.06 -3.17
CA GLU A 2 8.42 5.60 -3.01
C GLU A 2 8.08 5.21 -1.58
N ASN A 3 8.08 6.18 -0.66
CA ASN A 3 8.06 5.93 0.79
C ASN A 3 6.85 5.08 1.25
N ALA A 4 5.70 5.19 0.57
CA ALA A 4 4.53 4.38 0.89
C ALA A 4 4.70 2.92 0.44
N ILE A 5 5.26 2.69 -0.76
CA ILE A 5 5.54 1.35 -1.29
C ILE A 5 6.66 0.68 -0.48
N GLU A 6 7.69 1.44 -0.10
CA GLU A 6 8.74 0.95 0.79
C GLU A 6 8.20 0.59 2.18
N ALA A 7 7.34 1.44 2.75
CA ALA A 7 6.68 1.13 4.02
C ALA A 7 5.79 -0.12 3.94
N LEU A 8 5.11 -0.36 2.81
CA LEU A 8 4.35 -1.58 2.59
C LEU A 8 5.23 -2.83 2.46
N LYS A 9 6.46 -2.70 1.93
CA LYS A 9 7.43 -3.80 1.90
C LYS A 9 7.99 -4.09 3.30
N GLU A 10 8.33 -3.05 4.06
CA GLU A 10 8.98 -3.19 5.37
C GLU A 10 8.00 -3.54 6.49
N PHE A 11 6.87 -2.83 6.56
CA PHE A 11 5.91 -2.93 7.66
C PHE A 11 4.58 -3.59 7.26
N GLY A 12 4.21 -3.50 5.98
CA GLY A 12 2.91 -3.96 5.48
C GLY A 12 1.75 -3.04 5.86
N THR A 13 0.52 -3.56 5.82
CA THR A 13 -0.68 -2.79 6.20
C THR A 13 -1.66 -3.60 7.04
N CYS A 14 -2.27 -2.97 8.03
CA CYS A 14 -3.31 -3.60 8.85
C CYS A 14 -4.70 -3.39 8.25
N LEU A 15 -5.68 -4.15 8.76
CA LEU A 15 -7.08 -3.90 8.44
C LEU A 15 -7.57 -2.54 8.97
N GLU A 16 -8.45 -1.87 8.23
CA GLU A 16 -9.09 -0.61 8.68
C GLU A 16 -9.93 -0.79 9.95
N SER A 17 -10.41 -2.01 10.24
CA SER A 17 -11.09 -2.31 11.50
C SER A 17 -10.16 -2.21 12.73
N ILE A 18 -8.84 -2.31 12.54
CA ILE A 18 -7.82 -2.18 13.60
C ILE A 18 -7.35 -0.74 13.71
N TRP A 19 -7.12 -0.07 12.58
CA TRP A 19 -6.72 1.32 12.51
C TRP A 19 -7.51 2.07 11.43
N ALA A 20 -8.70 2.52 11.81
CA ALA A 20 -9.61 3.20 10.88
C ALA A 20 -9.05 4.56 10.46
N TYR A 21 -9.39 4.97 9.24
CA TYR A 21 -9.08 6.29 8.75
C TYR A 21 -9.73 7.37 9.63
N ASP A 22 -8.89 8.21 10.21
CA ASP A 22 -9.28 9.34 11.05
C ASP A 22 -8.23 10.44 10.88
N ILE A 23 -8.65 11.57 10.30
CA ILE A 23 -7.76 12.69 9.97
C ILE A 23 -7.05 13.22 11.23
N SER A 24 -7.72 13.17 12.39
CA SER A 24 -7.12 13.62 13.65
C SER A 24 -5.94 12.75 14.11
N LYS A 25 -5.81 11.53 13.56
CA LYS A 25 -4.77 10.55 13.91
C LYS A 25 -3.64 10.44 12.90
N VAL A 26 -3.63 11.22 11.81
CA VAL A 26 -2.63 11.09 10.73
C VAL A 26 -1.18 11.23 11.19
N ASN A 27 -0.94 12.03 12.23
CA ASN A 27 0.39 12.24 12.84
C ASN A 27 0.59 11.45 14.14
N ILE A 28 -0.35 10.56 14.48
CA ILE A 28 -0.29 9.72 15.67
C ILE A 28 0.17 8.34 15.25
N ARG A 29 1.20 7.84 15.93
CA ARG A 29 1.72 6.50 15.71
C ARG A 29 0.62 5.44 15.96
N PRO A 30 0.37 4.50 15.03
CA PRO A 30 -0.52 3.38 15.26
C PRO A 30 -0.09 2.52 16.45
N ASN A 31 -1.05 1.82 17.06
CA ASN A 31 -0.77 0.91 18.16
C ASN A 31 0.02 -0.34 17.68
N ASP A 32 0.63 -1.06 18.62
CA ASP A 32 1.42 -2.26 18.29
C ASP A 32 0.60 -3.37 17.62
N GLN A 33 -0.71 -3.42 17.87
CA GLN A 33 -1.58 -4.41 17.24
C GLN A 33 -1.68 -4.18 15.73
N ALA A 34 -1.73 -2.92 15.28
CA ALA A 34 -1.69 -2.57 13.87
C ALA A 34 -0.39 -3.06 13.21
N TYR A 35 0.78 -2.82 13.82
CA TYR A 35 2.05 -3.30 13.28
C TYR A 35 2.19 -4.84 13.29
N ARG A 36 1.59 -5.53 14.27
CA ARG A 36 1.57 -7.00 14.28
C ARG A 36 0.70 -7.57 13.16
N ASP A 37 -0.47 -7.00 12.94
CA ASP A 37 -1.37 -7.40 11.85
C ASP A 37 -0.78 -7.08 10.48
N ALA A 38 -0.12 -5.92 10.36
CA ALA A 38 0.47 -5.43 9.12
C ALA A 38 1.51 -6.37 8.51
N LYS A 39 2.27 -7.09 9.34
CA LYS A 39 3.26 -8.07 8.89
C LYS A 39 2.66 -9.24 8.10
N ASN A 40 1.35 -9.49 8.21
CA ASN A 40 0.66 -10.51 7.43
C ASN A 40 0.29 -10.04 6.02
N HIS A 41 0.36 -8.73 5.75
CA HIS A 41 -0.03 -8.10 4.49
C HIS A 41 1.09 -7.19 3.97
N THR A 42 2.25 -7.78 3.72
CA THR A 42 3.37 -7.11 3.05
C THR A 42 3.36 -7.40 1.55
N ILE A 43 3.98 -6.52 0.77
CA ILE A 43 4.21 -6.75 -0.65
C ILE A 43 5.65 -7.23 -0.87
N SER A 44 5.85 -8.16 -1.80
CA SER A 44 7.19 -8.64 -2.17
C SER A 44 7.89 -7.71 -3.17
N GLU A 45 7.13 -7.17 -4.11
CA GLU A 45 7.65 -6.35 -5.20
C GLU A 45 6.65 -5.26 -5.59
N ALA A 46 7.16 -4.27 -6.30
CA ALA A 46 6.39 -3.23 -6.93
C ALA A 46 7.06 -2.91 -8.26
N LEU A 47 6.26 -2.69 -9.29
CA LEU A 47 6.70 -2.41 -10.65
C LEU A 47 6.13 -1.07 -11.10
N GLU A 48 6.90 -0.33 -11.87
CA GLU A 48 6.44 0.89 -12.51
C GLU A 48 5.87 0.58 -13.88
N VAL A 49 4.79 1.28 -14.25
CA VAL A 49 4.22 1.24 -15.59
C VAL A 49 4.68 2.50 -16.31
N ASP A 50 5.19 2.38 -17.52
CA ASP A 50 5.62 3.54 -18.28
C ASP A 50 4.43 4.49 -18.55
N ILE A 51 4.75 5.78 -18.68
CA ILE A 51 3.77 6.83 -18.99
C ILE A 51 3.39 6.76 -20.48
N ASN A 52 2.71 5.67 -20.82
CA ASN A 52 2.25 5.32 -22.15
C ASN A 52 0.82 4.78 -22.04
N LEU A 53 -0.11 5.43 -22.75
CA LEU A 53 -1.53 5.09 -22.66
C LEU A 53 -1.84 3.64 -23.04
N PHE A 54 -1.10 3.07 -23.99
CA PHE A 54 -1.32 1.68 -24.42
C PHE A 54 -0.88 0.70 -23.33
N GLU A 55 0.28 0.92 -22.72
CA GLU A 55 0.80 0.08 -21.65
C GLU A 55 -0.06 0.15 -20.39
N MET A 56 -0.47 1.36 -20.00
CA MET A 56 -1.42 1.59 -18.91
C MET A 56 -2.73 0.83 -19.14
N LYS A 57 -3.32 0.91 -20.33
CA LYS A 57 -4.54 0.14 -20.66
C LYS A 57 -4.32 -1.36 -20.63
N SER A 58 -3.18 -1.83 -21.14
CA SER A 58 -2.83 -3.24 -21.15
C SER A 58 -2.66 -3.79 -19.72
N CYS A 59 -2.02 -3.03 -18.83
CA CYS A 59 -1.84 -3.39 -17.42
C CYS A 59 -3.19 -3.56 -16.70
N LEU A 60 -4.11 -2.60 -16.89
CA LEU A 60 -5.46 -2.69 -16.35
C LEU A 60 -6.25 -3.86 -16.96
N ALA A 61 -6.14 -4.10 -18.26
CA ALA A 61 -6.84 -5.20 -18.94
C ALA A 61 -6.38 -6.59 -18.45
N GLN A 62 -5.14 -6.69 -17.99
CA GLN A 62 -4.61 -7.91 -17.35
C GLN A 62 -5.06 -8.07 -15.88
N GLY A 63 -5.76 -7.08 -15.33
CA GLY A 63 -6.29 -7.12 -13.96
C GLY A 63 -5.29 -6.63 -12.91
N TYR A 64 -4.28 -5.85 -13.29
CA TYR A 64 -3.32 -5.22 -12.38
C TYR A 64 -3.61 -3.71 -12.27
N PRO A 65 -4.29 -3.25 -11.21
CA PRO A 65 -4.41 -1.84 -10.92
C PRO A 65 -3.04 -1.22 -10.60
N PHE A 66 -2.86 0.05 -10.96
CA PHE A 66 -1.69 0.86 -10.60
C PHE A 66 -2.15 2.22 -10.06
N ALA A 67 -1.24 2.94 -9.40
CA ALA A 67 -1.46 4.25 -8.79
C ALA A 67 -0.40 5.26 -9.25
#